data_AF-A0A7J8FWG7-F1
#
_entry.id   AF-A0A7J8FWG7-F1
#
_cell.length_a   1.000
_cell.length_b   1.000
_cell.length_c   1.000
_cell.angle_alpha   90.00
_cell.angle_beta   90.00
_cell.angle_gamma   90.00
#
_symmetry.space_group_name_H-M   'P 1'
#
loop_
_entity.id
_entity.type
_entity.pdbx_description
1 polymer ?
#
loop_
_entity_poly.entity_id
_entity_poly.type
_entity_poly.pdbx_seq_one_letter_code
_entity_poly.pdbx_strand_id
1 'polypeptide(L)'
;MAGIPWELKCPKVIGVKLTGSLSGWTSPKDVILKVAGILTVKGGTGAIVEYHGPGVDSISCTGMATICNMGAEIGATTSVFPYNHRMKKYLSKTGRTDIANLADEFKDHLVPDPGCHYDQLIEINLNELKPHINGPFTPDLAHPVAEVGAVAEKEGWPVDIRVGLIGSCTNSSYEDMGRSAAVAKQALAHGLKCKSQFTITPGSEQIRATIERDGYAQILRDVGGIVLANACGPCIGQWDRKDIKKGEKNTIVTSYNRNFTGRNDANPETHAFVTSPEIVTALAIAGTLKFNPETDFLTGKDGKKFKLEAPDADELPRMDFDPGQDTYQHPPKDSSGQRVDVSPTSQRLQLLEPFDKWDGKDLEDLQILIKVKGKCTTDHISAAGPWLKFRGHLDNISNNLLIGAINIENGKANSVRNAVTQEFGPVPDTARYYKKHGIRWVVIGDENYGEGSSREHAALEPRHLGGRAIITKSFARIHETNLKKQGLLPLTFADPADYNKIHPVDKLTIQGLKDFAPGKPLKCIIKHPNGTQETISLNHTFNETQIEWFRAGSALNRMKELQQ
;
A
#
# COMPACT_ATOMS: atom_id res chain seq x y z
N MET A 1 -6.92 -20.44 -8.97
CA MET A 1 -6.93 -21.54 -7.99
C MET A 1 -8.10 -22.48 -8.23
N ALA A 2 -9.36 -22.07 -8.00
CA ALA A 2 -10.53 -22.96 -8.12
C ALA A 2 -11.06 -23.15 -9.57
N GLY A 3 -10.30 -22.78 -10.60
CA GLY A 3 -10.74 -22.87 -12.01
C GLY A 3 -11.81 -21.89 -12.46
N ILE A 4 -12.36 -21.05 -11.57
CA ILE A 4 -13.38 -20.06 -11.92
C ILE A 4 -12.80 -18.83 -12.64
N PRO A 5 -13.56 -18.19 -13.57
CA PRO A 5 -13.19 -16.91 -14.15
C PRO A 5 -12.96 -15.83 -13.08
N TRP A 6 -11.94 -15.01 -13.27
CA TRP A 6 -11.69 -13.85 -12.43
C TRP A 6 -12.23 -12.60 -13.10
N GLU A 7 -13.17 -11.92 -12.45
CA GLU A 7 -13.74 -10.67 -12.94
C GLU A 7 -12.82 -9.48 -12.60
N LEU A 8 -12.63 -8.60 -13.59
CA LEU A 8 -11.99 -7.30 -13.42
C LEU A 8 -12.84 -6.25 -14.12
N LYS A 9 -13.15 -5.14 -13.43
CA LYS A 9 -13.76 -3.98 -14.08
C LYS A 9 -12.79 -3.49 -15.17
N CYS A 10 -13.26 -3.41 -16.42
CA CYS A 10 -12.44 -2.97 -17.54
C CYS A 10 -11.77 -1.62 -17.19
N PRO A 11 -10.43 -1.56 -17.15
CA PRO A 11 -9.73 -0.37 -16.72
C PRO A 11 -9.72 0.67 -17.83
N LYS A 12 -9.64 1.95 -17.42
CA LYS A 12 -9.13 3.02 -18.29
C LYS A 12 -7.60 2.89 -18.43
N VAL A 13 -6.98 3.65 -19.32
CA VAL A 13 -5.51 3.69 -19.47
C VAL A 13 -4.98 5.12 -19.36
N ILE A 14 -4.07 5.33 -18.40
CA ILE A 14 -3.31 6.57 -18.26
C ILE A 14 -1.94 6.36 -18.90
N GLY A 15 -1.67 7.07 -19.98
CA GLY A 15 -0.36 7.07 -20.63
C GLY A 15 0.60 8.01 -19.91
N VAL A 16 1.76 7.51 -19.48
CA VAL A 16 2.87 8.34 -18.99
C VAL A 16 4.00 8.30 -20.00
N LYS A 17 4.15 9.38 -20.76
CA LYS A 17 5.19 9.53 -21.77
C LYS A 17 6.48 10.00 -21.13
N LEU A 18 7.51 9.17 -21.22
CA LEU A 18 8.86 9.47 -20.74
C LEU A 18 9.72 9.96 -21.90
N THR A 19 10.38 11.10 -21.71
CA THR A 19 11.35 11.68 -22.66
C THR A 19 12.68 11.95 -21.98
N GLY A 20 13.77 12.05 -22.75
CA GLY A 20 15.12 12.23 -22.19
C GLY A 20 15.65 10.97 -21.48
N SER A 21 16.60 11.15 -20.56
CA SER A 21 17.24 10.08 -19.80
C SER A 21 17.51 10.49 -18.36
N LEU A 22 17.39 9.55 -17.41
CA LEU A 22 17.77 9.76 -16.02
C LEU A 22 19.28 10.08 -15.91
N SER A 23 19.65 11.00 -15.03
CA SER A 23 21.04 11.40 -14.83
C SER A 23 21.36 11.79 -13.39
N GLY A 24 22.61 11.58 -12.98
CA GLY A 24 23.11 11.98 -11.66
C GLY A 24 22.37 11.31 -10.51
N TRP A 25 21.89 12.14 -9.56
CA TRP A 25 21.17 11.68 -8.37
C TRP A 25 19.75 11.23 -8.65
N THR A 26 19.17 11.61 -9.79
CA THR A 26 17.82 11.19 -10.18
C THR A 26 17.82 9.71 -10.50
N SER A 27 16.81 9.02 -9.98
CA SER A 27 16.63 7.57 -10.02
C SER A 27 15.26 7.21 -10.61
N PRO A 28 15.02 5.93 -10.95
CA PRO A 28 13.69 5.47 -11.36
C PRO A 28 12.60 5.77 -10.31
N LYS A 29 12.96 5.78 -9.03
CA LYS A 29 12.02 6.10 -7.94
C LYS A 29 11.42 7.50 -8.07
N ASP A 30 12.20 8.47 -8.55
CA ASP A 30 11.75 9.85 -8.66
C ASP A 30 10.65 10.03 -9.71
N VAL A 31 10.63 9.18 -10.74
CA VAL A 31 9.56 9.19 -11.75
C VAL A 31 8.22 8.92 -11.10
N ILE A 32 8.11 7.86 -10.30
CA ILE A 32 6.85 7.50 -9.65
C ILE A 32 6.53 8.42 -8.47
N LEU A 33 7.51 8.97 -7.76
CA LEU A 33 7.26 10.00 -6.74
C LEU A 33 6.65 11.26 -7.37
N LYS A 34 7.15 11.67 -8.54
CA LYS A 34 6.60 12.80 -9.31
C LYS A 34 5.21 12.50 -9.84
N VAL A 35 5.00 11.32 -10.45
CA VAL A 35 3.69 10.89 -10.95
C VAL A 35 2.68 10.80 -9.81
N ALA A 36 3.07 10.31 -8.63
CA ALA A 36 2.21 10.31 -7.45
C ALA A 36 1.81 11.72 -7.01
N GLY A 37 2.74 12.69 -7.03
CA GLY A 37 2.41 14.09 -6.77
C GLY A 37 1.46 14.72 -7.81
N ILE A 38 1.53 14.29 -9.07
CA ILE A 38 0.64 14.77 -10.15
C ILE A 38 -0.76 14.17 -10.02
N LEU A 39 -0.85 12.84 -9.83
CA LEU A 39 -2.12 12.12 -9.85
C LEU A 39 -2.81 12.07 -8.50
N THR A 40 -2.10 12.27 -7.39
CA THR A 40 -2.55 12.01 -6.02
C THR A 40 -2.89 10.54 -5.76
N VAL A 41 -3.18 10.19 -4.50
CA VAL A 41 -3.58 8.82 -4.10
C VAL A 41 -4.87 8.31 -4.76
N LYS A 42 -5.63 9.17 -5.44
CA LYS A 42 -6.90 8.83 -6.09
C LYS A 42 -6.80 8.74 -7.62
N GLY A 43 -5.84 9.42 -8.25
CA GLY A 43 -5.89 9.70 -9.68
C GLY A 43 -5.76 8.48 -10.59
N GLY A 44 -5.19 7.38 -10.09
CA GLY A 44 -5.10 6.11 -10.83
C GLY A 44 -6.31 5.18 -10.66
N THR A 45 -7.28 5.51 -9.82
CA THR A 45 -8.37 4.60 -9.45
C THR A 45 -9.15 4.13 -10.69
N GLY A 46 -9.18 2.82 -10.90
CA GLY A 46 -9.89 2.21 -12.04
C GLY A 46 -9.14 2.30 -13.38
N ALA A 47 -7.88 2.73 -13.39
CA ALA A 47 -7.03 2.76 -14.57
C ALA A 47 -5.80 1.85 -14.45
N ILE A 48 -5.19 1.52 -15.58
CA ILE A 48 -3.82 1.02 -15.68
C ILE A 48 -2.93 2.20 -16.07
N VAL A 49 -1.76 2.33 -15.44
CA VAL A 49 -0.75 3.30 -15.87
C VAL A 49 0.22 2.63 -16.83
N GLU A 50 0.25 3.10 -18.06
CA GLU A 50 1.10 2.58 -19.12
C GLU A 50 2.20 3.57 -19.46
N TYR A 51 3.45 3.15 -19.29
CA TYR A 51 4.62 3.98 -19.58
C TYR A 51 5.08 3.78 -21.02
N HIS A 52 5.31 4.87 -21.74
CA HIS A 52 5.72 4.84 -23.14
C HIS A 52 6.68 6.01 -23.46
N GLY A 53 7.13 6.11 -24.71
CA GLY A 53 8.03 7.17 -25.16
C GLY A 53 9.52 6.81 -25.07
N PRO A 54 10.40 7.64 -25.66
CA PRO A 54 11.81 7.31 -25.86
C PRO A 54 12.59 7.16 -24.54
N GLY A 55 12.16 7.80 -23.46
CA GLY A 55 12.81 7.71 -22.15
C GLY A 55 12.66 6.35 -21.48
N VAL A 56 11.74 5.50 -21.93
CA VAL A 56 11.53 4.15 -21.38
C VAL A 56 12.80 3.32 -21.43
N ASP A 57 13.51 3.36 -22.56
CA ASP A 57 14.73 2.57 -22.77
C ASP A 57 15.94 3.06 -21.94
N SER A 58 15.83 4.21 -21.27
CA SER A 58 16.85 4.70 -20.34
C SER A 58 16.75 4.09 -18.94
N ILE A 59 15.67 3.36 -18.64
CA ILE A 59 15.38 2.82 -17.30
C ILE A 59 15.69 1.33 -17.25
N SER A 60 16.37 0.87 -16.20
CA SER A 60 16.63 -0.55 -15.98
C SER A 60 15.34 -1.36 -15.76
N CYS A 61 15.38 -2.68 -15.98
CA CYS A 61 14.22 -3.54 -15.73
C CYS A 61 13.76 -3.47 -14.26
N THR A 62 14.71 -3.37 -13.32
CA THR A 62 14.42 -3.23 -11.88
C THR A 62 13.89 -1.84 -11.54
N GLY A 63 14.38 -0.78 -12.19
CA GLY A 63 13.84 0.57 -12.08
C GLY A 63 12.40 0.70 -12.61
N MET A 64 12.08 0.03 -13.73
CA MET A 64 10.71 -0.10 -14.22
C MET A 64 9.82 -0.78 -13.19
N ALA A 65 10.32 -1.83 -12.54
CA ALA A 65 9.60 -2.50 -11.46
C ALA A 65 9.37 -1.58 -10.24
N THR A 66 10.33 -0.74 -9.86
CA THR A 66 10.16 0.30 -8.83
C THR A 66 9.02 1.26 -9.19
N ILE A 67 9.00 1.75 -10.42
CA ILE A 67 7.97 2.68 -10.91
C ILE A 67 6.59 2.02 -10.89
N CYS A 68 6.47 0.80 -11.41
CA CYS A 68 5.21 0.07 -11.40
C CYS A 68 4.74 -0.28 -9.99
N ASN A 69 5.66 -0.66 -9.09
CA ASN A 69 5.36 -1.02 -7.71
C ASN A 69 4.64 0.10 -6.96
N MET A 70 5.18 1.32 -7.02
CA MET A 70 4.61 2.46 -6.31
C MET A 70 3.42 3.10 -7.05
N GLY A 71 3.13 2.66 -8.29
CA GLY A 71 1.83 2.90 -8.94
C GLY A 71 0.62 2.40 -8.13
N ALA A 72 0.82 1.48 -7.20
CA ALA A 72 -0.20 1.08 -6.24
C ALA A 72 -0.65 2.21 -5.30
N GLU A 73 0.19 3.23 -5.09
CA GLU A 73 -0.10 4.33 -4.16
C GLU A 73 -1.04 5.39 -4.75
N ILE A 74 -1.15 5.47 -6.07
CA ILE A 74 -2.12 6.33 -6.77
C ILE A 74 -3.46 5.62 -7.01
N GLY A 75 -3.63 4.40 -6.49
CA GLY A 75 -4.85 3.61 -6.65
C GLY A 75 -4.97 2.90 -8.01
N ALA A 76 -3.91 2.85 -8.81
CA ALA A 76 -3.91 2.17 -10.10
C ALA A 76 -4.25 0.68 -9.96
N THR A 77 -4.98 0.15 -10.94
CA THR A 77 -5.27 -1.28 -11.03
C THR A 77 -3.99 -2.08 -11.16
N THR A 78 -3.10 -1.61 -12.02
CA THR A 78 -1.69 -2.01 -12.15
C THR A 78 -0.94 -0.94 -12.94
N SER A 79 0.35 -1.13 -13.16
CA SER A 79 1.17 -0.32 -14.05
C SER A 79 2.06 -1.22 -14.90
N VAL A 80 2.41 -0.79 -16.11
CA VAL A 80 3.16 -1.62 -17.07
C VAL A 80 4.09 -0.79 -17.95
N PHE A 81 5.22 -1.40 -18.31
CA PHE A 81 6.13 -0.92 -19.37
C PHE A 81 6.08 -1.91 -20.54
N PRO A 82 6.27 -1.45 -21.79
CA PRO A 82 6.37 -2.32 -22.95
C PRO A 82 7.63 -3.19 -22.89
N TYR A 83 7.57 -4.37 -23.50
CA TYR A 83 8.74 -5.25 -23.59
C TYR A 83 9.88 -4.57 -24.35
N ASN A 84 11.09 -4.60 -23.78
CA ASN A 84 12.26 -3.97 -24.37
C ASN A 84 13.58 -4.68 -24.04
N HIS A 85 14.67 -4.13 -24.57
CA HIS A 85 16.01 -4.71 -24.45
C HIS A 85 16.54 -4.77 -23.00
N ARG A 86 16.07 -3.87 -22.11
CA ARG A 86 16.42 -3.88 -20.68
C ARG A 86 15.78 -5.06 -19.97
N MET A 87 14.51 -5.36 -20.27
CA MET A 87 13.83 -6.57 -19.81
C MET A 87 14.49 -7.84 -20.34
N LYS A 88 14.87 -7.86 -21.63
CA LYS A 88 15.62 -8.97 -22.23
C LYS A 88 16.93 -9.26 -21.49
N LYS A 89 17.74 -8.22 -21.23
CA LYS A 89 19.00 -8.31 -20.47
C LYS A 89 18.77 -8.91 -19.08
N TYR A 90 17.72 -8.46 -18.38
CA TYR A 90 17.36 -8.96 -17.06
C TYR A 90 16.90 -10.43 -17.08
N LEU A 91 16.04 -10.81 -18.03
CA LEU A 91 15.62 -12.20 -18.23
C LEU A 91 16.82 -13.12 -18.43
N SER A 92 17.73 -12.77 -19.34
CA SER A 92 18.95 -13.55 -19.55
C SER A 92 19.83 -13.64 -18.29
N LYS A 93 20.05 -12.53 -17.59
CA LYS A 93 20.87 -12.52 -16.35
C LYS A 93 20.24 -13.32 -15.21
N THR A 94 18.93 -13.57 -15.26
CA THR A 94 18.21 -14.42 -14.29
C THR A 94 17.94 -15.83 -14.81
N GLY A 95 18.70 -16.28 -15.82
CA GLY A 95 18.65 -17.66 -16.33
C GLY A 95 17.42 -17.97 -17.20
N ARG A 96 16.75 -16.96 -17.74
CA ARG A 96 15.50 -17.07 -18.52
C ARG A 96 15.66 -16.54 -19.95
N THR A 97 16.81 -16.84 -20.57
CA THR A 97 17.11 -16.41 -21.94
C THR A 97 16.13 -16.96 -22.96
N ASP A 98 15.63 -18.18 -22.73
CA ASP A 98 14.57 -18.81 -23.52
C ASP A 98 13.28 -17.99 -23.55
N ILE A 99 12.84 -17.46 -22.40
CA ILE A 99 11.68 -16.57 -22.32
C ILE A 99 11.95 -15.26 -23.07
N ALA A 100 13.15 -14.71 -22.95
CA ALA A 100 13.55 -13.52 -23.70
C ALA A 100 13.48 -13.74 -25.22
N ASN A 101 13.99 -14.88 -25.71
CA ASN A 101 13.94 -15.23 -27.13
C ASN A 101 12.50 -15.41 -27.63
N LEU A 102 11.66 -16.11 -26.86
CA LEU A 102 10.25 -16.26 -27.20
C LEU A 102 9.53 -14.90 -27.20
N ALA A 103 9.82 -14.02 -26.24
CA ALA A 103 9.22 -12.69 -26.20
C ALA A 103 9.63 -11.83 -27.41
N ASP A 104 10.84 -11.99 -27.95
CA ASP A 104 11.26 -11.32 -29.18
C ASP A 104 10.42 -11.77 -30.38
N GLU A 105 10.07 -13.05 -30.48
CA GLU A 105 9.21 -13.58 -31.57
C GLU A 105 7.79 -13.00 -31.53
N PHE A 106 7.30 -12.67 -30.33
CA PHE A 106 5.96 -12.13 -30.09
C PHE A 106 5.97 -10.62 -29.77
N LYS A 107 7.06 -9.93 -30.07
CA LYS A 107 7.28 -8.54 -29.63
C LYS A 107 6.14 -7.59 -30.02
N ASP A 108 5.56 -7.78 -31.20
CA ASP A 108 4.45 -6.95 -31.70
C ASP A 108 3.20 -7.03 -30.81
N HIS A 109 3.03 -8.09 -30.02
CA HIS A 109 1.94 -8.23 -29.04
C HIS A 109 2.31 -7.72 -27.64
N LEU A 110 3.57 -7.35 -27.43
CA LEU A 110 4.13 -6.97 -26.12
C LEU A 110 4.51 -5.47 -26.06
N VAL A 111 4.09 -4.72 -27.09
CA VAL A 111 4.21 -3.26 -27.19
C VAL A 111 2.84 -2.67 -27.51
N PRO A 112 2.58 -1.39 -27.16
CA PRO A 112 1.35 -0.74 -27.58
C PRO A 112 1.31 -0.57 -29.11
N ASP A 113 0.12 -0.74 -29.68
CA ASP A 113 -0.11 -0.46 -31.11
C ASP A 113 0.18 1.02 -31.42
N PRO A 114 0.79 1.33 -32.58
CA PRO A 114 0.97 2.71 -33.02
C PRO A 114 -0.37 3.46 -33.07
N GLY A 115 -0.44 4.60 -32.38
CA GLY A 115 -1.64 5.43 -32.35
C GLY A 115 -2.73 4.96 -31.38
N CYS A 116 -2.42 4.02 -30.47
CA CYS A 116 -3.35 3.67 -29.39
C CYS A 116 -3.76 4.90 -28.57
N HIS A 117 -5.02 4.92 -28.12
CA HIS A 117 -5.58 6.03 -27.35
C HIS A 117 -5.41 5.81 -25.84
N TYR A 118 -4.92 6.82 -25.13
CA TYR A 118 -4.91 6.88 -23.67
C TYR A 118 -6.03 7.80 -23.18
N ASP A 119 -6.81 7.37 -22.19
CA ASP A 119 -7.88 8.18 -21.57
C ASP A 119 -7.35 9.43 -20.89
N GLN A 120 -6.08 9.42 -20.50
CA GLN A 120 -5.33 10.54 -19.95
C GLN A 120 -3.86 10.41 -20.34
N LEU A 121 -3.21 11.53 -20.65
CA LEU A 121 -1.79 11.59 -20.97
C LEU A 121 -1.04 12.50 -20.00
N ILE A 122 0.09 12.03 -19.48
CA ILE A 122 1.04 12.79 -18.67
C ILE A 122 2.41 12.68 -19.35
N GLU A 123 3.15 13.79 -19.43
CA GLU A 123 4.52 13.79 -19.95
C GLU A 123 5.52 14.11 -18.83
N ILE A 124 6.61 13.34 -18.77
CA ILE A 124 7.73 13.55 -17.84
C ILE A 124 9.04 13.60 -18.63
N ASN A 125 9.75 14.73 -18.52
CA ASN A 125 11.10 14.89 -19.04
C ASN A 125 12.12 14.41 -18.01
N LEU A 126 12.77 13.29 -18.27
CA LEU A 126 13.76 12.68 -17.39
C LEU A 126 15.06 13.49 -17.27
N ASN A 127 15.37 14.36 -18.24
CA ASN A 127 16.54 15.24 -18.17
C ASN A 127 16.38 16.35 -17.11
N GLU A 128 15.13 16.79 -16.90
CA GLU A 128 14.79 17.86 -15.97
C GLU A 128 14.35 17.31 -14.60
N LEU A 129 13.96 16.03 -14.54
CA LEU A 129 13.57 15.38 -13.31
C LEU A 129 14.76 15.37 -12.32
N LYS A 130 14.49 15.83 -11.10
CA LYS A 130 15.44 15.89 -9.98
C LYS A 130 14.97 15.01 -8.82
N PRO A 131 15.85 14.68 -7.86
CA PRO A 131 15.50 13.84 -6.71
C PRO A 131 14.28 14.37 -5.95
N HIS A 132 13.36 13.46 -5.61
CA HIS A 132 12.14 13.72 -4.88
C HIS A 132 12.09 12.97 -3.55
N ILE A 133 11.31 13.50 -2.62
CA ILE A 133 11.02 12.91 -1.32
C ILE A 133 9.55 13.23 -0.98
N ASN A 134 8.75 12.20 -0.76
CA ASN A 134 7.31 12.37 -0.52
C ASN A 134 6.95 12.07 0.95
N GLY A 135 6.02 12.84 1.52
CA GLY A 135 5.53 12.65 2.89
C GLY A 135 5.19 13.94 3.64
N PRO A 136 4.81 13.87 4.94
CA PRO A 136 5.15 12.76 5.85
C PRO A 136 4.08 11.69 6.12
N PHE A 137 2.82 11.88 5.67
CA PHE A 137 1.71 10.96 6.01
C PHE A 137 0.94 10.43 4.79
N THR A 138 1.39 10.79 3.59
CA THR A 138 0.78 10.37 2.33
C THR A 138 1.87 10.28 1.25
N PRO A 139 1.81 9.29 0.35
CA PRO A 139 2.86 9.05 -0.63
C PRO A 139 2.81 10.02 -1.83
N ASP A 140 1.78 10.86 -1.93
CA ASP A 140 1.59 11.85 -2.99
C ASP A 140 1.96 13.29 -2.59
N LEU A 141 2.30 13.54 -1.32
CA LEU A 141 2.78 14.87 -0.91
C LEU A 141 4.25 15.00 -1.30
N ALA A 142 4.48 15.39 -2.55
CA ALA A 142 5.77 15.39 -3.22
C ALA A 142 6.57 16.68 -2.99
N HIS A 143 7.85 16.53 -2.67
CA HIS A 143 8.81 17.63 -2.56
C HIS A 143 10.08 17.29 -3.34
N PRO A 144 10.70 18.24 -4.06
CA PRO A 144 12.11 18.12 -4.41
C PRO A 144 12.96 17.96 -3.15
N VAL A 145 14.00 17.13 -3.19
CA VAL A 145 14.92 16.96 -2.04
C VAL A 145 15.56 18.29 -1.62
N ALA A 146 15.79 19.20 -2.58
CA ALA A 146 16.32 20.54 -2.31
C ALA A 146 15.41 21.41 -1.42
N GLU A 147 14.10 21.14 -1.37
CA GLU A 147 13.11 22.01 -0.72
C GLU A 147 12.60 21.44 0.61
N VAL A 148 12.67 20.12 0.80
CA VAL A 148 12.05 19.43 1.96
C VAL A 148 12.53 19.96 3.31
N GLY A 149 13.79 20.40 3.42
CA GLY A 149 14.34 20.96 4.65
C GLY A 149 13.65 22.25 5.09
N ALA A 150 13.45 23.18 4.15
CA ALA A 150 12.78 24.46 4.42
C ALA A 150 11.28 24.24 4.68
N VAL A 151 10.64 23.32 3.95
CA VAL A 151 9.24 22.94 4.20
C VAL A 151 9.10 22.30 5.58
N ALA A 152 10.00 21.41 5.98
CA ALA A 152 9.98 20.78 7.29
C ALA A 152 10.05 21.81 8.43
N GLU A 153 10.88 22.84 8.31
CA GLU A 153 10.93 23.92 9.30
C GLU A 153 9.62 24.70 9.37
N LYS A 154 9.07 25.07 8.21
CA LYS A 154 7.82 25.83 8.11
C LYS A 154 6.62 25.05 8.67
N GLU A 155 6.52 23.77 8.34
CA GLU A 155 5.39 22.90 8.72
C GLU A 155 5.61 22.23 10.09
N GLY A 156 6.74 22.49 10.75
CA GLY A 156 7.08 21.97 12.07
C GLY A 156 7.36 20.47 12.08
N TRP A 157 7.84 19.89 10.98
CA TRP A 157 8.29 18.50 10.90
C TRP A 157 9.69 18.36 11.51
N PRO A 158 9.99 17.28 12.25
CA PRO A 158 11.33 17.08 12.82
C PRO A 158 12.38 17.01 11.70
N VAL A 159 13.36 17.91 11.74
CA VAL A 159 14.41 17.96 10.71
C VAL A 159 15.51 16.93 10.93
N ASP A 160 15.68 16.44 12.15
CA ASP A 160 16.65 15.40 12.50
C ASP A 160 16.11 14.03 12.10
N ILE A 161 16.90 13.31 11.30
CA ILE A 161 16.53 11.98 10.84
C ILE A 161 16.98 10.97 11.89
N ARG A 162 16.02 10.25 12.50
CA ARG A 162 16.34 9.21 13.49
C ARG A 162 16.87 7.95 12.83
N VAL A 163 16.18 7.48 11.79
CA VAL A 163 16.49 6.22 11.11
C VAL A 163 16.32 6.40 9.61
N GLY A 164 17.36 6.03 8.85
CA GLY A 164 17.31 5.79 7.41
C GLY A 164 17.09 4.31 7.13
N LEU A 165 16.12 3.97 6.27
CA LEU A 165 15.80 2.59 5.94
C LEU A 165 15.81 2.37 4.43
N ILE A 166 16.76 1.59 3.92
CA ILE A 166 16.79 1.20 2.50
C ILE A 166 16.38 -0.25 2.30
N GLY A 167 15.93 -0.58 1.09
CA GLY A 167 15.52 -1.92 0.71
C GLY A 167 14.01 -2.11 0.61
N SER A 168 13.53 -3.26 1.10
CA SER A 168 12.15 -3.76 0.90
C SER A 168 11.84 -3.97 -0.59
N CYS A 169 10.62 -4.37 -0.94
CA CYS A 169 10.28 -4.78 -2.30
C CYS A 169 10.39 -3.67 -3.37
N THR A 170 10.33 -2.39 -2.99
CA THR A 170 10.30 -1.27 -3.95
C THR A 170 11.70 -0.88 -4.47
N ASN A 171 12.72 -0.89 -3.60
CA ASN A 171 14.08 -0.43 -3.92
C ASN A 171 15.13 -1.29 -3.20
N SER A 172 15.24 -2.56 -3.61
CA SER A 172 16.23 -3.52 -3.06
C SER A 172 16.88 -4.37 -4.14
N SER A 173 16.91 -3.89 -5.39
CA SER A 173 17.65 -4.56 -6.46
C SER A 173 19.16 -4.46 -6.25
N TYR A 174 19.92 -5.18 -7.08
CA TYR A 174 21.39 -5.05 -7.09
C TYR A 174 21.83 -3.61 -7.41
N GLU A 175 21.18 -2.97 -8.39
CA GLU A 175 21.41 -1.56 -8.75
C GLU A 175 21.14 -0.61 -7.58
N ASP A 176 20.01 -0.78 -6.87
CA ASP A 176 19.67 0.02 -5.69
C ASP A 176 20.76 -0.09 -4.61
N MET A 177 21.19 -1.32 -4.30
CA MET A 177 22.22 -1.58 -3.29
C MET A 177 23.58 -1.03 -3.72
N GLY A 178 23.91 -1.14 -5.01
CA GLY A 178 25.13 -0.58 -5.59
C GLY A 178 25.17 0.94 -5.48
N ARG A 179 24.07 1.64 -5.83
CA ARG A 179 23.98 3.11 -5.72
C ARG A 179 24.11 3.58 -4.27
N SER A 180 23.44 2.91 -3.33
CA SER A 180 23.64 3.18 -1.89
C SER A 180 25.07 2.92 -1.43
N ALA A 181 25.68 1.81 -1.84
CA ALA A 181 27.06 1.49 -1.48
C ALA A 181 28.06 2.50 -2.06
N ALA A 182 27.82 3.02 -3.26
CA ALA A 182 28.65 4.06 -3.88
C ALA A 182 28.65 5.35 -3.05
N VAL A 183 27.48 5.79 -2.55
CA VAL A 183 27.39 6.94 -1.63
C VAL A 183 28.10 6.64 -0.30
N ALA A 184 27.83 5.48 0.30
CA ALA A 184 28.45 5.07 1.56
C ALA A 184 29.99 5.02 1.47
N LYS A 185 30.52 4.52 0.35
CA LYS A 185 31.97 4.44 0.09
C LYS A 185 32.63 5.83 0.10
N GLN A 186 31.99 6.84 -0.46
CA GLN A 186 32.52 8.22 -0.45
C GLN A 186 32.61 8.79 0.97
N ALA A 187 31.61 8.50 1.82
CA ALA A 187 31.64 8.91 3.22
C ALA A 187 32.76 8.20 4.01
N LEU A 188 32.94 6.89 3.80
CA LEU A 188 34.01 6.12 4.43
C LEU A 188 35.40 6.63 4.04
N ALA A 189 35.60 7.03 2.79
CA ALA A 189 36.86 7.61 2.31
C ALA A 189 37.27 8.88 3.07
N HIS A 190 36.30 9.57 3.68
CA HIS A 190 36.50 10.75 4.52
C HIS A 190 36.34 10.46 6.03
N GLY A 191 36.35 9.18 6.41
CA GLY A 191 36.25 8.73 7.80
C GLY A 191 34.89 8.99 8.44
N LEU A 192 33.83 9.16 7.65
CA LEU A 192 32.47 9.37 8.11
C LEU A 192 31.68 8.07 8.24
N LYS A 193 30.70 8.09 9.14
CA LYS A 193 29.66 7.07 9.33
C LYS A 193 28.30 7.73 9.36
N CYS A 194 27.23 6.94 9.35
CA CYS A 194 25.87 7.45 9.48
C CYS A 194 25.69 8.17 10.82
N LYS A 195 25.09 9.37 10.77
CA LYS A 195 24.65 10.10 11.97
C LYS A 195 23.28 9.59 12.43
N SER A 196 22.42 9.21 11.50
CA SER A 196 21.18 8.49 11.77
C SER A 196 21.46 7.00 11.93
N GLN A 197 20.57 6.27 12.62
CA GLN A 197 20.59 4.81 12.50
C GLN A 197 20.28 4.41 11.06
N PHE A 198 20.87 3.31 10.59
CA PHE A 198 20.75 2.90 9.19
C PHE A 198 20.47 1.41 9.07
N THR A 199 19.44 1.05 8.29
CA THR A 199 19.05 -0.35 8.09
C THR A 199 18.89 -0.66 6.61
N ILE A 200 19.23 -1.90 6.24
CA ILE A 200 19.27 -2.37 4.86
C ILE A 200 18.48 -3.68 4.78
N THR A 201 17.49 -3.75 3.89
CA THR A 201 16.67 -4.95 3.69
C THR A 201 16.83 -5.48 2.26
N PRO A 202 17.59 -6.55 2.03
CA PRO A 202 17.65 -7.19 0.72
C PRO A 202 16.29 -7.76 0.31
N GLY A 203 15.93 -7.66 -0.98
CA GLY A 203 14.63 -8.10 -1.46
C GLY A 203 14.48 -9.62 -1.56
N SER A 204 15.59 -10.34 -1.63
CA SER A 204 15.64 -11.80 -1.72
C SER A 204 16.98 -12.34 -1.20
N GLU A 205 17.03 -13.65 -0.98
CA GLU A 205 18.28 -14.34 -0.64
C GLU A 205 19.32 -14.26 -1.76
N GLN A 206 18.88 -14.33 -3.02
CA GLN A 206 19.75 -14.14 -4.17
C GLN A 206 20.40 -12.75 -4.18
N ILE A 207 19.63 -11.68 -3.92
CA ILE A 207 20.21 -10.34 -3.82
C ILE A 207 21.18 -10.27 -2.64
N ARG A 208 20.78 -10.73 -1.45
CA ARG A 208 21.64 -10.72 -0.25
C ARG A 208 22.98 -11.41 -0.53
N ALA A 209 22.95 -12.64 -1.07
CA ALA A 209 24.16 -13.40 -1.37
C ALA A 209 25.04 -12.70 -2.41
N THR A 210 24.44 -12.16 -3.46
CA THR A 210 25.17 -11.47 -4.54
C THR A 210 25.85 -10.18 -4.04
N ILE A 211 25.14 -9.34 -3.27
CA ILE A 211 25.70 -8.08 -2.74
C ILE A 211 26.70 -8.32 -1.60
N GLU A 212 26.62 -9.47 -0.92
CA GLU A 212 27.62 -9.92 0.05
C GLU A 212 28.93 -10.25 -0.67
N ARG A 213 28.84 -11.12 -1.69
CA ARG A 213 29.98 -11.54 -2.51
C ARG A 213 30.66 -10.35 -3.19
N ASP A 214 29.88 -9.43 -3.73
CA ASP A 214 30.39 -8.27 -4.48
C ASP A 214 30.83 -7.11 -3.56
N GLY A 215 30.71 -7.26 -2.24
CA GLY A 215 31.26 -6.35 -1.24
C GLY A 215 30.39 -5.15 -0.87
N TYR A 216 29.24 -4.94 -1.51
CA TYR A 216 28.33 -3.83 -1.18
C TYR A 216 27.79 -3.93 0.24
N ALA A 217 27.45 -5.15 0.70
CA ALA A 217 26.95 -5.36 2.06
C ALA A 217 27.96 -4.91 3.12
N GLN A 218 29.25 -5.18 2.91
CA GLN A 218 30.29 -4.78 3.85
C GLN A 218 30.45 -3.25 3.90
N ILE A 219 30.45 -2.58 2.76
CA ILE A 219 30.50 -1.10 2.68
C ILE A 219 29.34 -0.48 3.47
N LEU A 220 28.13 -1.03 3.31
CA LEU A 220 26.93 -0.55 4.01
C LEU A 220 27.00 -0.81 5.53
N ARG A 221 27.63 -1.91 5.97
CA ARG A 221 27.93 -2.14 7.40
C ARG A 221 28.96 -1.19 7.95
N ASP A 222 30.01 -0.89 7.19
CA ASP A 222 31.13 -0.08 7.65
C ASP A 222 30.71 1.36 7.98
N VAL A 223 29.73 1.91 7.25
CA VAL A 223 29.08 3.20 7.57
C VAL A 223 28.12 3.12 8.76
N GLY A 224 27.96 1.95 9.39
CA GLY A 224 27.09 1.74 10.56
C GLY A 224 25.72 1.14 10.23
N GLY A 225 25.53 0.62 9.02
CA GLY A 225 24.28 -0.02 8.62
C GLY A 225 24.07 -1.41 9.22
N ILE A 226 22.82 -1.75 9.52
CA ILE A 226 22.41 -3.09 9.95
C ILE A 226 21.64 -3.75 8.81
N VAL A 227 22.18 -4.87 8.30
CA VAL A 227 21.49 -5.69 7.30
C VAL A 227 20.43 -6.54 8.01
N LEU A 228 19.17 -6.30 7.67
CA LEU A 228 18.02 -7.04 8.16
C LEU A 228 17.81 -8.32 7.35
N ALA A 229 16.91 -9.18 7.83
CA ALA A 229 16.46 -10.35 7.07
C ALA A 229 15.79 -9.94 5.74
N ASN A 230 15.79 -10.86 4.77
CA ASN A 230 15.18 -10.68 3.45
C ASN A 230 13.65 -10.77 3.54
N ALA A 231 13.01 -9.80 4.19
CA ALA A 231 11.59 -9.80 4.51
C ALA A 231 11.05 -8.35 4.57
N CYS A 232 9.73 -8.17 4.50
CA CYS A 232 9.15 -6.82 4.53
C CYS A 232 9.54 -5.99 5.77
N GLY A 233 9.68 -6.63 6.93
CA GLY A 233 10.18 -6.00 8.16
C GLY A 233 9.51 -4.65 8.49
N PRO A 234 10.28 -3.56 8.67
CA PRO A 234 9.76 -2.23 8.98
C PRO A 234 8.77 -1.64 7.96
N CYS A 235 8.71 -2.15 6.72
CA CYS A 235 7.78 -1.65 5.70
C CYS A 235 6.30 -1.92 6.05
N ILE A 236 6.04 -2.93 6.89
CA ILE A 236 4.68 -3.33 7.31
C ILE A 236 4.46 -3.19 8.82
N GLY A 237 5.35 -2.49 9.52
CA GLY A 237 5.28 -2.36 10.97
C GLY A 237 5.85 -3.55 11.74
N GLN A 238 6.54 -4.49 11.07
CA GLN A 238 7.18 -5.63 11.72
C GLN A 238 8.58 -5.23 12.18
N TRP A 239 8.62 -4.30 13.13
CA TRP A 239 9.86 -3.73 13.64
C TRP A 239 9.74 -3.46 15.14
N ASP A 240 10.64 -4.07 15.92
CA ASP A 240 10.78 -3.77 17.34
C ASP A 240 11.67 -2.52 17.51
N ARG A 241 11.07 -1.35 17.28
CA ARG A 241 11.76 -0.06 17.32
C ARG A 241 12.04 0.37 18.77
N LYS A 242 13.29 0.78 19.07
CA LYS A 242 13.75 1.10 20.43
C LYS A 242 14.33 2.51 20.63
N ASP A 243 14.59 3.26 19.57
CA ASP A 243 15.25 4.57 19.62
C ASP A 243 14.34 5.70 20.12
N ILE A 244 13.03 5.48 20.21
CA ILE A 244 12.03 6.47 20.63
C ILE A 244 11.07 5.91 21.68
N LYS A 245 10.43 6.81 22.42
CA LYS A 245 9.24 6.47 23.22
C LYS A 245 7.99 6.49 22.35
N LYS A 246 6.96 5.72 22.75
CA LYS A 246 5.66 5.75 22.07
C LYS A 246 5.06 7.16 22.14
N GLY A 247 4.60 7.70 21.01
CA GLY A 247 4.07 9.07 20.92
C GLY A 247 5.15 10.14 20.74
N GLU A 248 6.44 9.77 20.65
CA GLU A 248 7.50 10.73 20.37
C GLU A 248 7.43 11.21 18.91
N LYS A 249 7.47 12.53 18.70
CA LYS A 249 7.53 13.13 17.38
C LYS A 249 8.94 13.01 16.82
N ASN A 250 9.08 12.34 15.68
CA ASN A 250 10.36 12.11 15.04
C ASN A 250 10.23 11.94 13.52
N THR A 251 11.37 11.94 12.82
CA THR A 251 11.44 11.70 11.38
C THR A 251 12.20 10.42 11.06
N ILE A 252 11.67 9.66 10.10
CA ILE A 252 12.37 8.58 9.40
C ILE A 252 12.31 8.82 7.90
N VAL A 253 13.35 8.38 7.19
CA VAL A 253 13.40 8.44 5.72
C VAL A 253 13.63 7.04 5.19
N THR A 254 12.80 6.61 4.24
CA THR A 254 12.80 5.23 3.76
C THR A 254 12.81 5.16 2.24
N SER A 255 13.32 4.06 1.68
CA SER A 255 13.20 3.77 0.24
C SER A 255 11.98 2.91 -0.08
N TYR A 256 10.98 2.89 0.79
CA TYR A 256 9.75 2.12 0.61
C TYR A 256 8.75 2.89 -0.27
N ASN A 257 7.49 2.47 -0.29
CA ASN A 257 6.41 3.10 -1.04
C ASN A 257 5.34 3.78 -0.16
N ARG A 258 5.07 3.22 1.04
CA ARG A 258 4.01 3.70 1.94
C ARG A 258 4.56 4.38 3.19
N ASN A 259 3.98 5.51 3.53
CA ASN A 259 4.28 6.31 4.73
C ASN A 259 3.01 6.77 5.47
N PHE A 260 1.92 6.00 5.42
CA PHE A 260 0.74 6.31 6.23
C PHE A 260 1.07 6.34 7.72
N THR A 261 0.30 7.13 8.46
CA THR A 261 0.41 7.32 9.92
C THR A 261 0.59 5.99 10.66
N GLY A 262 1.70 5.87 11.40
CA GLY A 262 2.03 4.69 12.21
C GLY A 262 2.31 3.41 11.42
N ARG A 263 2.43 3.43 10.09
CA ARG A 263 2.64 2.20 9.29
C ARG A 263 3.92 1.45 9.67
N ASN A 264 5.01 2.18 9.93
CA ASN A 264 6.35 1.57 10.07
C ASN A 264 6.66 1.05 11.47
N ASP A 265 6.06 1.63 12.51
CA ASP A 265 6.38 1.36 13.92
C ASP A 265 5.17 1.51 14.86
N ALA A 266 3.96 1.61 14.29
CA ALA A 266 2.70 1.90 14.98
C ALA A 266 2.67 3.24 15.72
N ASN A 267 3.65 4.14 15.59
CA ASN A 267 3.67 5.45 16.25
C ASN A 267 3.05 6.53 15.35
N PRO A 268 1.89 7.12 15.71
CA PRO A 268 1.24 8.13 14.88
C PRO A 268 2.06 9.40 14.67
N GLU A 269 2.92 9.75 15.62
CA GLU A 269 3.76 10.97 15.57
C GLU A 269 5.04 10.81 14.73
N THR A 270 5.29 9.62 14.17
CA THR A 270 6.42 9.39 13.28
C THR A 270 6.13 9.92 11.89
N HIS A 271 6.94 10.90 11.48
CA HIS A 271 6.90 11.53 10.18
C HIS A 271 7.77 10.71 9.22
N ALA A 272 7.14 9.96 8.32
CA ALA A 272 7.84 9.06 7.41
C ALA A 272 7.91 9.67 6.02
N PHE A 273 9.13 9.80 5.49
CA PHE A 273 9.35 10.23 4.12
C PHE A 273 9.82 9.06 3.25
N VAL A 274 9.37 9.02 2.00
CA VAL A 274 9.76 8.01 1.00
C VAL A 274 10.54 8.65 -0.13
N THR A 275 11.72 8.10 -0.45
CA THR A 275 12.63 8.58 -1.50
C THR A 275 13.42 7.41 -2.12
N SER A 276 14.46 7.68 -2.91
CA SER A 276 15.36 6.66 -3.47
C SER A 276 16.42 6.22 -2.45
N PRO A 277 16.93 4.97 -2.53
CA PRO A 277 17.82 4.41 -1.51
C PRO A 277 19.16 5.15 -1.39
N GLU A 278 19.68 5.72 -2.48
CA GLU A 278 20.88 6.57 -2.44
C GLU A 278 20.65 7.88 -1.70
N ILE A 279 19.45 8.48 -1.83
CA ILE A 279 19.08 9.69 -1.09
C ILE A 279 18.90 9.36 0.39
N VAL A 280 18.25 8.24 0.74
CA VAL A 280 18.18 7.78 2.14
C VAL A 280 19.58 7.62 2.73
N THR A 281 20.52 7.05 1.97
CA THR A 281 21.90 6.83 2.42
C THR A 281 22.62 8.16 2.66
N ALA A 282 22.55 9.08 1.70
CA ALA A 282 23.14 10.42 1.83
C ALA A 282 22.57 11.19 3.03
N LEU A 283 21.24 11.16 3.20
CA LEU A 283 20.55 11.82 4.30
C LEU A 283 20.84 11.16 5.66
N ALA A 284 21.01 9.84 5.73
CA ALA A 284 21.41 9.14 6.95
C ALA A 284 22.84 9.48 7.39
N ILE A 285 23.74 9.70 6.43
CA ILE A 285 25.09 10.21 6.68
C ILE A 285 25.03 11.65 7.21
N ALA A 286 24.20 12.50 6.61
CA ALA A 286 24.05 13.89 7.02
C ALA A 286 23.30 14.07 8.35
N GLY A 287 22.36 13.18 8.66
CA GLY A 287 21.53 13.17 9.87
C GLY A 287 20.33 14.13 9.84
N THR A 288 20.05 14.80 8.72
CA THR A 288 19.03 15.84 8.64
C THR A 288 18.34 15.92 7.27
N LEU A 289 17.05 16.27 7.26
CA LEU A 289 16.27 16.57 6.05
C LEU A 289 16.75 17.83 5.32
N LYS A 290 17.58 18.65 5.96
CA LYS A 290 18.09 19.90 5.37
C LYS A 290 19.22 19.70 4.37
N PHE A 291 19.82 18.51 4.35
CA PHE A 291 20.97 18.24 3.50
C PHE A 291 20.52 17.90 2.08
N ASN A 292 20.99 18.67 1.10
CA ASN A 292 20.81 18.35 -0.31
C ASN A 292 22.11 17.78 -0.90
N PRO A 293 22.16 16.48 -1.26
CA PRO A 293 23.37 15.88 -1.81
C PRO A 293 23.80 16.48 -3.16
N GLU A 294 22.89 17.13 -3.90
CA GLU A 294 23.23 17.80 -5.16
C GLU A 294 24.01 19.10 -4.97
N THR A 295 24.03 19.71 -3.79
CA THR A 295 24.61 21.06 -3.59
C THR A 295 25.54 21.15 -2.39
N ASP A 296 25.26 20.43 -1.33
CA ASP A 296 25.81 20.71 -0.01
C ASP A 296 27.13 19.97 0.25
N PHE A 297 27.86 20.45 1.24
CA PHE A 297 29.14 19.88 1.66
C PHE A 297 29.01 19.15 3.00
N LEU A 298 29.68 18.00 3.10
CA LEU A 298 29.96 17.32 4.36
C LEU A 298 31.39 17.66 4.82
N THR A 299 31.63 17.59 6.12
CA THR A 299 32.96 17.76 6.70
C THR A 299 33.49 16.39 7.10
N GLY A 300 34.60 15.96 6.50
CA GLY A 300 35.31 14.73 6.83
C GLY A 300 35.95 14.77 8.22
N LYS A 301 36.42 13.61 8.71
CA LYS A 301 37.13 13.52 9.99
C LYS A 301 38.47 14.30 9.99
N ASP A 302 39.02 14.54 8.81
CA ASP A 302 40.20 15.37 8.56
C ASP A 302 39.89 16.88 8.56
N GLY A 303 38.63 17.28 8.79
CA GLY A 303 38.17 18.66 8.80
C GLY A 303 37.95 19.26 7.41
N LYS A 304 38.21 18.52 6.32
CA LYS A 304 38.01 19.02 4.96
C LYS A 304 36.55 18.91 4.55
N LYS A 305 36.08 19.93 3.83
CA LYS A 305 34.77 19.88 3.19
C LYS A 305 34.87 19.11 1.88
N PHE A 306 33.92 18.21 1.65
CA PHE A 306 33.75 17.52 0.37
C PHE A 306 32.26 17.42 0.04
N LYS A 307 31.97 17.26 -1.24
CA LYS A 307 30.61 17.06 -1.74
C LYS A 307 30.44 15.60 -2.12
N LEU A 308 29.24 15.05 -1.90
CA LEU A 308 28.94 13.72 -2.42
C LEU A 308 28.76 13.81 -3.94
N GLU A 309 29.45 12.93 -4.64
CA GLU A 309 29.29 12.74 -6.07
C GLU A 309 28.08 11.84 -6.35
N ALA A 310 27.41 12.07 -7.48
CA ALA A 310 26.30 11.22 -7.88
C ALA A 310 26.75 9.75 -7.96
N PRO A 311 25.97 8.80 -7.41
CA PRO A 311 26.40 7.42 -7.34
C PRO A 311 26.39 6.77 -8.73
N ASP A 312 27.49 6.10 -9.05
CA ASP A 312 27.60 5.18 -10.18
C ASP A 312 27.54 3.74 -9.68
N ALA A 313 26.81 2.89 -10.39
CA ALA A 313 26.60 1.49 -10.01
C ALA A 313 26.28 0.62 -11.23
N ASP A 314 26.74 -0.63 -11.19
CA ASP A 314 26.36 -1.62 -12.17
C ASP A 314 24.87 -1.97 -12.01
N GLU A 315 24.09 -1.91 -13.10
CA GLU A 315 22.65 -2.28 -13.12
C GLU A 315 22.42 -3.74 -12.69
N LEU A 316 23.33 -4.63 -13.10
CA LEU A 316 23.28 -6.07 -12.89
C LEU A 316 24.70 -6.53 -12.55
N PRO A 317 24.85 -7.62 -11.77
CA PRO A 317 26.18 -8.12 -11.43
C PRO A 317 26.95 -8.49 -12.71
N ARG A 318 28.26 -8.20 -12.70
CA ARG A 318 29.18 -8.59 -13.78
C ARG A 318 29.26 -10.11 -13.90
N MET A 319 29.37 -10.78 -12.76
CA MET A 319 29.18 -12.23 -12.62
C MET A 319 27.68 -12.57 -12.65
N ASP A 320 27.34 -13.85 -12.63
CA ASP A 320 25.96 -14.26 -12.44
C ASP A 320 25.50 -14.04 -11.00
N PHE A 321 24.19 -13.99 -10.80
CA PHE A 321 23.61 -13.89 -9.47
C PHE A 321 23.99 -15.12 -8.64
N ASP A 322 24.41 -14.90 -7.40
CA ASP A 322 24.55 -15.97 -6.42
C ASP A 322 23.14 -16.31 -5.89
N PRO A 323 22.61 -17.53 -6.11
CA PRO A 323 21.27 -17.89 -5.64
C PRO A 323 21.16 -17.92 -4.11
N GLY A 324 22.29 -18.00 -3.39
CA GLY A 324 22.34 -18.14 -1.94
C GLY A 324 21.79 -19.47 -1.47
N GLN A 325 21.16 -19.46 -0.30
CA GLN A 325 20.52 -20.65 0.26
C GLN A 325 19.27 -21.03 -0.53
N ASP A 326 19.14 -22.34 -0.83
CA ASP A 326 17.89 -22.85 -1.39
C ASP A 326 16.77 -22.75 -0.34
N THR A 327 15.78 -21.92 -0.65
CA THR A 327 14.63 -21.62 0.21
C THR A 327 13.33 -22.18 -0.35
N TYR A 328 13.38 -22.88 -1.49
CA TYR A 328 12.19 -23.36 -2.17
C TYR A 328 11.85 -24.81 -1.79
N GLN A 329 10.58 -25.04 -1.50
CA GLN A 329 10.05 -26.39 -1.28
C GLN A 329 9.03 -26.72 -2.37
N HIS A 330 9.35 -27.69 -3.23
CA HIS A 330 8.41 -28.19 -4.23
C HIS A 330 7.20 -28.88 -3.55
N PRO A 331 5.97 -28.74 -4.11
CA PRO A 331 4.90 -29.65 -3.75
C PRO A 331 5.30 -31.09 -4.11
N PRO A 332 4.96 -32.09 -3.27
CA PRO A 332 5.26 -33.48 -3.59
C PRO A 332 4.50 -33.92 -4.85
N LYS A 333 5.08 -34.83 -5.64
CA LYS A 333 4.45 -35.38 -6.85
C LYS A 333 3.13 -36.10 -6.55
N ASP A 334 3.07 -36.75 -5.38
CA ASP A 334 1.86 -37.37 -4.84
C ASP A 334 1.56 -36.74 -3.47
N SER A 335 0.41 -36.09 -3.37
CA SER A 335 -0.12 -35.49 -2.15
C SER A 335 -1.43 -36.14 -1.70
N SER A 336 -1.78 -37.33 -2.22
CA SER A 336 -3.05 -38.02 -1.93
C SER A 336 -3.24 -38.34 -0.44
N GLY A 337 -2.15 -38.62 0.28
CA GLY A 337 -2.13 -38.82 1.73
C GLY A 337 -1.83 -37.57 2.55
N GLN A 338 -1.65 -36.40 1.93
CA GLN A 338 -1.31 -35.18 2.65
C GLN A 338 -2.51 -34.67 3.44
N ARG A 339 -2.35 -34.59 4.77
CA ARG A 339 -3.33 -33.98 5.66
C ARG A 339 -2.85 -32.61 6.11
N VAL A 340 -3.77 -31.65 6.18
CA VAL A 340 -3.53 -30.32 6.74
C VAL A 340 -4.46 -30.13 7.92
N ASP A 341 -3.90 -30.16 9.13
CA ASP A 341 -4.65 -30.02 10.37
C ASP A 341 -4.58 -28.60 10.91
N VAL A 342 -5.73 -28.05 11.28
CA VAL A 342 -5.85 -26.81 12.04
C VAL A 342 -6.30 -27.19 13.45
N SER A 343 -5.42 -27.00 14.44
CA SER A 343 -5.79 -27.28 15.83
C SER A 343 -7.01 -26.44 16.24
N PRO A 344 -8.08 -27.04 16.79
CA PRO A 344 -9.29 -26.32 17.23
C PRO A 344 -9.04 -25.25 18.30
N THR A 345 -7.93 -25.35 19.04
CA THR A 345 -7.53 -24.41 20.10
C THR A 345 -6.40 -23.46 19.68
N SER A 346 -5.99 -23.52 18.41
CA SER A 346 -4.93 -22.65 17.88
C SER A 346 -5.31 -21.19 18.02
N GLN A 347 -4.39 -20.39 18.54
CA GLN A 347 -4.52 -18.92 18.61
C GLN A 347 -3.91 -18.23 17.38
N ARG A 348 -3.66 -18.98 16.29
CA ARG A 348 -3.02 -18.48 15.05
C ARG A 348 -3.82 -18.80 13.80
N LEU A 349 -4.40 -20.00 13.76
CA LEU A 349 -5.18 -20.52 12.64
C LEU A 349 -6.56 -20.93 13.15
N GLN A 350 -7.60 -20.57 12.42
CA GLN A 350 -8.99 -20.91 12.71
C GLN A 350 -9.64 -21.32 11.39
N LEU A 351 -10.40 -22.42 11.39
CA LEU A 351 -11.26 -22.72 10.24
C LEU A 351 -12.35 -21.64 10.15
N LEU A 352 -12.64 -21.19 8.93
CA LEU A 352 -13.72 -20.23 8.71
C LEU A 352 -15.07 -20.92 8.85
N GLU A 353 -15.98 -20.25 9.55
CA GLU A 353 -17.41 -20.61 9.56
C GLU A 353 -18.13 -19.87 8.42
N PRO A 354 -19.05 -20.54 7.69
CA PRO A 354 -19.83 -19.87 6.66
C PRO A 354 -20.63 -18.68 7.24
N PHE A 355 -20.58 -17.54 6.56
CA PHE A 355 -21.40 -16.38 6.95
C PHE A 355 -22.88 -16.63 6.67
N ASP A 356 -23.74 -15.92 7.40
CA ASP A 356 -25.21 -16.00 7.24
C ASP A 356 -25.65 -15.56 5.84
N LYS A 357 -26.57 -16.35 5.26
CA LYS A 357 -27.26 -16.04 4.00
C LYS A 357 -28.13 -14.79 4.18
N TRP A 358 -28.35 -14.04 3.11
CA TRP A 358 -29.30 -12.93 3.14
C TRP A 358 -30.71 -13.44 3.47
N ASP A 359 -31.43 -12.71 4.32
CA ASP A 359 -32.75 -13.08 4.86
C ASP A 359 -33.93 -12.73 3.92
N GLY A 360 -33.64 -12.20 2.73
CA GLY A 360 -34.64 -11.81 1.73
C GLY A 360 -35.33 -10.47 2.03
N LYS A 361 -34.88 -9.74 3.06
CA LYS A 361 -35.50 -8.50 3.52
C LYS A 361 -34.59 -7.29 3.28
N ASP A 362 -35.21 -6.12 3.32
CA ASP A 362 -34.48 -4.86 3.39
C ASP A 362 -33.75 -4.72 4.74
N LEU A 363 -32.77 -3.82 4.80
CA LEU A 363 -31.99 -3.60 6.02
C LEU A 363 -32.54 -2.39 6.77
N GLU A 364 -33.40 -2.65 7.75
CA GLU A 364 -34.08 -1.63 8.55
C GLU A 364 -33.32 -1.26 9.82
N ASP A 365 -33.45 0.01 10.24
CA ASP A 365 -32.96 0.57 11.51
C ASP A 365 -31.51 0.25 11.86
N LEU A 366 -30.64 0.28 10.85
CA LEU A 366 -29.21 0.07 11.00
C LEU A 366 -28.59 1.15 11.90
N GLN A 367 -27.81 0.71 12.87
CA GLN A 367 -27.00 1.59 13.70
C GLN A 367 -25.75 2.04 12.93
N ILE A 368 -25.36 3.31 13.04
CA ILE A 368 -24.03 3.75 12.60
C ILE A 368 -23.02 3.35 13.68
N LEU A 369 -22.07 2.48 13.34
CA LEU A 369 -20.98 2.09 14.25
C LEU A 369 -19.97 3.24 14.39
N ILE A 370 -19.58 3.81 13.26
CA ILE A 370 -18.68 4.95 13.17
C ILE A 370 -18.97 5.72 11.88
N LYS A 371 -18.93 7.06 11.98
CA LYS A 371 -18.82 7.95 10.83
C LYS A 371 -17.39 8.48 10.78
N VAL A 372 -16.65 8.05 9.77
CA VAL A 372 -15.21 8.27 9.64
C VAL A 372 -14.95 9.62 8.97
N LYS A 373 -14.11 10.45 9.59
CA LYS A 373 -13.66 11.73 9.05
C LYS A 373 -12.39 11.55 8.22
N GLY A 374 -12.40 11.97 6.95
CA GLY A 374 -11.22 12.01 6.10
C GLY A 374 -10.68 10.62 5.71
N LYS A 375 -9.36 10.55 5.53
CA LYS A 375 -8.67 9.37 4.99
C LYS A 375 -8.85 8.14 5.87
N CYS A 376 -9.29 7.03 5.27
CA CYS A 376 -9.45 5.74 5.96
C CYS A 376 -8.87 4.61 5.10
N THR A 377 -7.57 4.37 5.26
CA THR A 377 -6.85 3.26 4.60
C THR A 377 -7.20 1.91 5.22
N THR A 378 -6.85 0.81 4.57
CA THR A 378 -6.98 -0.54 5.15
C THR A 378 -6.22 -0.73 6.45
N ASP A 379 -5.16 0.05 6.72
CA ASP A 379 -4.42 0.00 7.99
C ASP A 379 -5.19 0.65 9.14
N HIS A 380 -6.10 1.60 8.84
CA HIS A 380 -7.03 2.14 9.83
C HIS A 380 -8.16 1.15 10.14
N ILE A 381 -8.59 0.38 9.13
CA ILE A 381 -9.65 -0.63 9.24
C ILE A 381 -9.14 -1.91 9.91
N SER A 382 -7.97 -2.41 9.50
CA SER A 382 -7.33 -3.62 10.02
C SER A 382 -5.82 -3.43 10.05
N ALA A 383 -5.30 -3.03 11.21
CA ALA A 383 -3.90 -2.67 11.38
C ALA A 383 -2.94 -3.85 11.16
N ALA A 384 -1.71 -3.57 10.66
CA ALA A 384 -0.63 -4.54 10.48
C ALA A 384 0.18 -4.81 11.77
N GLY A 385 1.51 -4.93 11.67
CA GLY A 385 2.42 -5.10 12.79
C GLY A 385 2.03 -6.26 13.72
N PRO A 386 1.75 -6.01 15.02
CA PRO A 386 1.47 -7.08 15.99
C PRO A 386 0.25 -7.94 15.65
N TRP A 387 -0.66 -7.44 14.81
CA TRP A 387 -1.87 -8.15 14.39
C TRP A 387 -1.62 -9.22 13.34
N LEU A 388 -0.49 -9.18 12.63
CA LEU A 388 -0.15 -10.19 11.61
C LEU A 388 -0.05 -11.59 12.21
N LYS A 389 0.25 -11.71 13.52
CA LYS A 389 0.23 -13.00 14.23
C LYS A 389 -1.16 -13.66 14.19
N PHE A 390 -2.24 -12.91 14.05
CA PHE A 390 -3.62 -13.44 14.05
C PHE A 390 -4.23 -13.53 12.65
N ARG A 391 -3.44 -13.37 11.58
CA ARG A 391 -3.96 -13.28 10.21
C ARG A 391 -4.69 -14.53 9.71
N GLY A 392 -4.44 -15.69 10.32
CA GLY A 392 -5.20 -16.91 10.06
C GLY A 392 -6.35 -17.19 11.04
N HIS A 393 -6.63 -16.28 11.98
CA HIS A 393 -7.65 -16.44 13.02
C HIS A 393 -8.59 -15.23 13.04
N LEU A 394 -9.74 -15.38 12.36
CA LEU A 394 -10.65 -14.26 12.08
C LEU A 394 -11.17 -13.57 13.34
N ASP A 395 -11.57 -14.33 14.37
CA ASP A 395 -12.10 -13.71 15.57
C ASP A 395 -11.05 -12.88 16.34
N ASN A 396 -9.82 -13.39 16.46
CA ASN A 396 -8.72 -12.69 17.14
C ASN A 396 -8.28 -11.43 16.39
N ILE A 397 -8.16 -11.47 15.06
CA ILE A 397 -7.76 -10.29 14.28
C ILE A 397 -8.86 -9.22 14.27
N SER A 398 -10.15 -9.61 14.35
CA SER A 398 -11.28 -8.69 14.41
C SER A 398 -11.26 -7.73 15.62
N ASN A 399 -10.41 -7.98 16.63
CA ASN A 399 -10.18 -7.05 17.73
C ASN A 399 -9.38 -5.80 17.32
N ASN A 400 -9.01 -5.65 16.05
CA ASN A 400 -8.42 -4.44 15.50
C ASN A 400 -9.34 -3.66 14.54
N LEU A 401 -10.60 -4.11 14.39
CA LEU A 401 -11.58 -3.47 13.53
C LEU A 401 -11.67 -1.96 13.80
N LEU A 402 -11.28 -1.16 12.81
CA LEU A 402 -11.43 0.30 12.77
C LEU A 402 -10.78 1.05 13.93
N ILE A 403 -9.81 0.45 14.64
CA ILE A 403 -9.14 1.13 15.77
C ILE A 403 -8.33 2.34 15.32
N GLY A 404 -7.91 2.40 14.06
CA GLY A 404 -7.18 3.56 13.51
C GLY A 404 -8.10 4.63 12.92
N ALA A 405 -9.37 4.32 12.67
CA ALA A 405 -10.28 5.24 11.98
C ALA A 405 -10.67 6.42 12.89
N ILE A 406 -10.66 7.63 12.34
CA ILE A 406 -11.00 8.85 13.09
C ILE A 406 -12.50 9.05 13.11
N ASN A 407 -13.09 9.01 14.31
CA ASN A 407 -14.51 9.28 14.50
C ASN A 407 -14.79 10.80 14.34
N ILE A 408 -15.72 11.16 13.46
CA ILE A 408 -16.12 12.56 13.25
C ILE A 408 -16.73 13.21 14.49
N GLU A 409 -17.36 12.42 15.38
CA GLU A 409 -18.10 12.93 16.54
C GLU A 409 -17.17 13.57 17.58
N ASN A 410 -15.96 13.03 17.76
CA ASN A 410 -15.03 13.44 18.82
C ASN A 410 -13.59 13.66 18.34
N GLY A 411 -13.29 13.42 17.06
CA GLY A 411 -11.97 13.56 16.47
C GLY A 411 -10.94 12.52 16.94
N LYS A 412 -11.38 11.42 17.58
CA LYS A 412 -10.50 10.40 18.17
C LYS A 412 -10.52 9.10 17.38
N ALA A 413 -9.39 8.41 17.39
CA ALA A 413 -9.30 7.01 16.96
C ALA A 413 -9.82 6.07 18.07
N ASN A 414 -10.39 4.93 17.68
CA ASN A 414 -10.86 3.86 18.58
C ASN A 414 -11.79 4.31 19.73
N SER A 415 -12.63 5.33 19.51
CA SER A 415 -13.55 5.82 20.53
C SER A 415 -14.88 6.23 19.89
N VAL A 416 -15.86 5.34 20.00
CA VAL A 416 -17.22 5.53 19.46
C VAL A 416 -18.26 5.37 20.55
N ARG A 417 -19.38 6.08 20.41
CA ARG A 417 -20.50 5.98 21.34
C ARG A 417 -21.28 4.69 21.08
N ASN A 418 -21.43 3.87 22.11
CA ASN A 418 -22.39 2.77 22.09
C ASN A 418 -23.81 3.35 22.22
N ALA A 419 -24.68 3.07 21.24
CA ALA A 419 -26.02 3.65 21.17
C ALA A 419 -26.97 3.16 22.26
N VAL A 420 -26.65 2.08 22.96
CA VAL A 420 -27.48 1.54 24.06
C VAL A 420 -26.97 2.04 25.40
N THR A 421 -25.67 1.87 25.68
CA THR A 421 -25.10 2.29 26.98
C THR A 421 -24.80 3.79 27.05
N GLN A 422 -24.75 4.48 25.90
CA GLN A 422 -24.37 5.89 25.75
C GLN A 422 -22.91 6.19 26.15
N GLU A 423 -22.09 5.17 26.36
CA GLU A 423 -20.68 5.30 26.72
C GLU A 423 -19.78 5.26 25.49
N PHE A 424 -18.67 6.01 25.52
CA PHE A 424 -17.64 5.93 24.50
C PHE A 424 -16.66 4.82 24.82
N GLY A 425 -16.37 3.97 23.84
CA GLY A 425 -15.43 2.87 24.00
C GLY A 425 -14.80 2.41 22.68
N PRO A 426 -13.99 1.33 22.72
CA PRO A 426 -13.35 0.78 21.54
C PRO A 426 -14.36 0.37 20.46
N VAL A 427 -13.97 0.53 19.20
CA VAL A 427 -14.81 0.19 18.04
C VAL A 427 -15.10 -1.32 17.98
N PRO A 428 -14.10 -2.23 18.14
CA PRO A 428 -14.35 -3.67 18.12
C PRO A 428 -15.29 -4.13 19.23
N ASP A 429 -15.16 -3.56 20.44
CA ASP A 429 -15.98 -3.92 21.59
C ASP A 429 -17.44 -3.48 21.38
N THR A 430 -17.63 -2.28 20.84
CA THR A 430 -18.96 -1.76 20.48
C THR A 430 -19.59 -2.59 19.37
N ALA A 431 -18.83 -3.00 18.34
CA ALA A 431 -19.32 -3.86 17.27
C ALA A 431 -19.70 -5.27 17.80
N ARG A 432 -18.89 -5.86 18.69
CA ARG A 432 -19.22 -7.13 19.37
C ARG A 432 -20.47 -6.99 20.23
N TYR A 433 -20.62 -5.89 20.95
CA TYR A 433 -21.82 -5.58 21.73
C TYR A 433 -23.05 -5.55 20.82
N TYR A 434 -22.99 -4.83 19.71
CA TYR A 434 -24.09 -4.78 18.74
C TYR A 434 -24.43 -6.16 18.16
N LYS A 435 -23.42 -6.93 17.73
CA LYS A 435 -23.63 -8.30 17.24
C LYS A 435 -24.33 -9.19 18.27
N LYS A 436 -23.89 -9.16 19.54
CA LYS A 436 -24.49 -9.95 20.63
C LYS A 436 -25.95 -9.59 20.91
N HIS A 437 -26.32 -8.33 20.71
CA HIS A 437 -27.68 -7.83 20.93
C HIS A 437 -28.54 -7.79 19.65
N GLY A 438 -28.07 -8.41 18.55
CA GLY A 438 -28.80 -8.45 17.28
C GLY A 438 -28.89 -7.09 16.56
N ILE A 439 -28.09 -6.10 16.95
CA ILE A 439 -28.06 -4.77 16.35
C ILE A 439 -27.18 -4.83 15.11
N ARG A 440 -27.80 -4.70 13.94
CA ARG A 440 -27.12 -4.60 12.64
C ARG A 440 -26.57 -3.18 12.48
N TRP A 441 -25.39 -3.05 11.90
CA TRP A 441 -24.74 -1.75 11.77
C TRP A 441 -24.10 -1.48 10.42
N VAL A 442 -23.80 -0.20 10.20
CA VAL A 442 -23.10 0.34 9.03
C VAL A 442 -21.92 1.21 9.44
N VAL A 443 -21.01 1.41 8.49
CA VAL A 443 -19.97 2.45 8.57
C VAL A 443 -20.29 3.52 7.53
N ILE A 444 -20.12 4.78 7.93
CA ILE A 444 -20.19 5.91 7.01
C ILE A 444 -18.76 6.41 6.79
N GLY A 445 -18.28 6.36 5.55
CA GLY A 445 -16.93 6.76 5.18
C GLY A 445 -16.88 7.99 4.27
N ASP A 446 -15.70 8.59 4.20
CA ASP A 446 -15.41 9.73 3.34
C ASP A 446 -15.00 9.24 1.93
N GLU A 447 -13.98 9.85 1.32
CA GLU A 447 -13.47 9.47 0.01
C GLU A 447 -12.35 8.41 0.05
N ASN A 448 -12.21 7.66 -1.04
CA ASN A 448 -11.19 6.61 -1.25
C ASN A 448 -11.08 5.63 -0.08
N TYR A 449 -12.23 5.24 0.48
CA TYR A 449 -12.30 4.38 1.65
C TYR A 449 -11.70 3.00 1.37
N GLY A 450 -10.86 2.53 2.28
CA GLY A 450 -10.11 1.28 2.12
C GLY A 450 -8.90 1.39 1.19
N GLU A 451 -8.35 2.60 1.02
CA GLU A 451 -7.08 2.81 0.29
C GLU A 451 -5.96 1.93 0.84
N GLY A 452 -5.14 1.39 -0.05
CA GLY A 452 -3.84 0.84 0.29
C GLY A 452 -3.73 -0.68 0.22
N SER A 453 -3.44 -1.33 1.34
CA SER A 453 -3.08 -2.76 1.35
C SER A 453 -4.25 -3.63 0.87
N SER A 454 -3.98 -4.69 0.11
CA SER A 454 -5.02 -5.58 -0.47
C SER A 454 -5.75 -6.49 0.54
N ARG A 455 -5.59 -6.23 1.84
CA ARG A 455 -5.96 -7.16 2.91
C ARG A 455 -7.49 -7.36 2.97
N GLU A 456 -7.93 -8.59 2.72
CA GLU A 456 -9.35 -8.96 2.80
C GLU A 456 -9.92 -8.96 4.22
N HIS A 457 -9.07 -9.03 5.25
CA HIS A 457 -9.47 -8.89 6.65
C HIS A 457 -10.24 -7.59 6.91
N ALA A 458 -9.90 -6.51 6.21
CA ALA A 458 -10.65 -5.25 6.28
C ALA A 458 -12.12 -5.39 5.83
N ALA A 459 -12.50 -6.45 5.11
CA ALA A 459 -13.88 -6.80 4.76
C ALA A 459 -14.44 -7.96 5.61
N LEU A 460 -13.61 -8.97 5.93
CA LEU A 460 -14.01 -10.10 6.77
C LEU A 460 -14.35 -9.68 8.19
N GLU A 461 -13.57 -8.78 8.80
CA GLU A 461 -13.76 -8.37 10.19
C GLU A 461 -15.08 -7.59 10.41
N PRO A 462 -15.42 -6.57 9.59
CA PRO A 462 -16.75 -5.95 9.66
C PRO A 462 -17.87 -6.97 9.52
N ARG A 463 -17.74 -7.92 8.57
CA ARG A 463 -18.73 -8.96 8.32
C ARG A 463 -18.88 -9.89 9.53
N HIS A 464 -17.76 -10.31 10.11
CA HIS A 464 -17.70 -11.14 11.30
C HIS A 464 -18.31 -10.46 12.51
N LEU A 465 -18.10 -9.15 12.69
CA LEU A 465 -18.62 -8.37 13.81
C LEU A 465 -20.03 -7.78 13.58
N GLY A 466 -20.78 -8.27 12.59
CA GLY A 466 -22.21 -7.98 12.42
C GLY A 466 -22.55 -6.79 11.52
N GLY A 467 -21.56 -6.24 10.82
CA GLY A 467 -21.73 -5.18 9.83
C GLY A 467 -22.50 -5.66 8.61
N ARG A 468 -23.24 -4.74 7.97
CA ARG A 468 -24.09 -5.05 6.80
C ARG A 468 -23.79 -4.20 5.58
N ALA A 469 -23.48 -2.92 5.77
CA ALA A 469 -23.13 -2.03 4.67
C ALA A 469 -22.03 -1.05 5.08
N ILE A 470 -21.26 -0.61 4.10
CA ILE A 470 -20.30 0.47 4.21
C ILE A 470 -20.73 1.51 3.17
N ILE A 471 -21.07 2.72 3.60
CA ILE A 471 -21.59 3.78 2.73
C ILE A 471 -20.56 4.91 2.68
N THR A 472 -20.04 5.23 1.50
CA THR A 472 -18.90 6.15 1.36
C THR A 472 -19.11 7.14 0.22
N LYS A 473 -18.26 8.17 0.11
CA LYS A 473 -18.22 8.99 -1.10
C LYS A 473 -17.57 8.24 -2.26
N SER A 474 -16.52 7.47 -1.98
CA SER A 474 -15.84 6.60 -2.94
C SER A 474 -15.01 5.52 -2.24
N PHE A 475 -14.76 4.42 -2.94
CA PHE A 475 -13.94 3.30 -2.46
C PHE A 475 -12.65 3.12 -3.26
N ALA A 476 -11.65 2.55 -2.60
CA ALA A 476 -10.53 1.92 -3.30
C ALA A 476 -10.95 0.56 -3.89
N ARG A 477 -10.50 0.27 -5.13
CA ARG A 477 -10.92 -0.87 -5.96
C ARG A 477 -10.90 -2.24 -5.24
N ILE A 478 -9.76 -2.58 -4.62
CA ILE A 478 -9.57 -3.91 -4.03
C ILE A 478 -10.47 -4.08 -2.81
N HIS A 479 -10.58 -3.04 -1.97
CA HIS A 479 -11.41 -3.10 -0.78
C HIS A 479 -12.89 -3.23 -1.14
N GLU A 480 -13.39 -2.49 -2.12
CA GLU A 480 -14.75 -2.64 -2.63
C GLU A 480 -15.03 -4.08 -3.07
N THR A 481 -14.11 -4.68 -3.84
CA THR A 481 -14.22 -6.07 -4.29
C THR A 481 -14.27 -7.05 -3.11
N ASN A 482 -13.42 -6.83 -2.10
CA ASN A 482 -13.38 -7.68 -0.90
C ASN A 482 -14.69 -7.57 -0.12
N LEU A 483 -15.27 -6.38 0.05
CA LEU A 483 -16.57 -6.18 0.70
C LEU A 483 -17.66 -7.01 0.01
N LYS A 484 -17.75 -6.93 -1.32
CA LYS A 484 -18.71 -7.73 -2.10
C LYS A 484 -18.49 -9.24 -1.93
N LYS A 485 -17.23 -9.69 -1.96
CA LYS A 485 -16.89 -11.10 -1.77
C LYS A 485 -17.33 -11.64 -0.41
N GLN A 486 -17.32 -10.81 0.63
CA GLN A 486 -17.77 -11.19 1.97
C GLN A 486 -19.27 -10.91 2.21
N GLY A 487 -20.04 -10.58 1.17
CA GLY A 487 -21.49 -10.36 1.26
C GLY A 487 -21.89 -9.10 2.01
N LEU A 488 -20.99 -8.12 2.15
CA LEU A 488 -21.32 -6.76 2.59
C LEU A 488 -21.81 -5.93 1.39
N LEU A 489 -22.54 -4.85 1.69
CA LEU A 489 -22.94 -3.85 0.69
C LEU A 489 -21.98 -2.63 0.71
N PRO A 490 -20.96 -2.57 -0.16
CA PRO A 490 -20.27 -1.32 -0.46
C PRO A 490 -21.19 -0.44 -1.32
N LEU A 491 -21.62 0.69 -0.75
CA LEU A 491 -22.49 1.65 -1.39
C LEU A 491 -21.83 3.02 -1.45
N THR A 492 -22.05 3.76 -2.53
CA THR A 492 -21.58 5.14 -2.65
C THR A 492 -22.73 6.11 -2.65
N PHE A 493 -22.55 7.29 -2.07
CA PHE A 493 -23.54 8.35 -2.18
C PHE A 493 -23.73 8.74 -3.65
N ALA A 494 -24.99 8.89 -4.09
CA ALA A 494 -25.26 9.48 -5.40
C ALA A 494 -24.88 10.97 -5.43
N ASP A 495 -25.11 11.67 -4.32
CA ASP A 495 -24.56 13.00 -4.05
C ASP A 495 -23.60 12.92 -2.85
N PRO A 496 -22.28 13.10 -3.04
CA PRO A 496 -21.31 13.11 -1.94
C PRO A 496 -21.61 14.10 -0.81
N ALA A 497 -22.42 15.15 -1.05
CA ALA A 497 -22.86 16.09 -0.02
C ALA A 497 -23.83 15.45 1.00
N ASP A 498 -24.53 14.37 0.62
CA ASP A 498 -25.42 13.61 1.52
C ASP A 498 -24.68 13.00 2.71
N TYR A 499 -23.36 12.82 2.60
CA TYR A 499 -22.49 12.50 3.74
C TYR A 499 -22.73 13.45 4.92
N ASN A 500 -23.01 14.73 4.68
CA ASN A 500 -23.22 15.74 5.73
C ASN A 500 -24.59 15.64 6.41
N LYS A 501 -25.58 15.01 5.76
CA LYS A 501 -26.94 14.83 6.31
C LYS A 501 -26.98 13.74 7.38
N ILE A 502 -26.08 12.75 7.28
CA ILE A 502 -26.05 11.60 8.18
C ILE A 502 -25.22 11.91 9.44
N HIS A 503 -25.78 11.76 10.62
CA HIS A 503 -25.12 11.97 11.91
C HIS A 503 -24.97 10.64 12.66
N PRO A 504 -23.97 10.49 13.55
CA PRO A 504 -23.71 9.22 14.27
C PRO A 504 -24.93 8.64 15.03
N VAL A 505 -25.87 9.49 15.43
CA VAL A 505 -27.08 9.12 16.18
C VAL A 505 -28.23 8.63 15.28
N ASP A 506 -28.17 8.91 13.97
CA ASP A 506 -29.23 8.55 13.04
C ASP A 506 -29.32 7.03 12.83
N LYS A 507 -30.51 6.56 12.44
CA LYS A 507 -30.74 5.18 12.01
C LYS A 507 -30.97 5.14 10.51
N LEU A 508 -30.37 4.16 9.84
CA LEU A 508 -30.47 4.04 8.38
C LEU A 508 -31.32 2.84 7.97
N THR A 509 -32.18 3.02 6.97
CA THR A 509 -32.89 1.92 6.32
C THR A 509 -32.50 1.84 4.85
N ILE A 510 -31.89 0.73 4.42
CA ILE A 510 -31.54 0.49 3.02
C ILE A 510 -32.67 -0.33 2.39
N GLN A 511 -33.37 0.27 1.43
CA GLN A 511 -34.53 -0.30 0.76
C GLN A 511 -34.26 -0.70 -0.69
N GLY A 512 -35.03 -1.68 -1.16
CA GLY A 512 -35.01 -2.14 -2.55
C GLY A 512 -34.06 -3.30 -2.81
N LEU A 513 -33.66 -4.04 -1.77
CA LEU A 513 -32.78 -5.20 -1.90
C LEU A 513 -33.46 -6.39 -2.59
N LYS A 514 -34.80 -6.47 -2.51
CA LYS A 514 -35.60 -7.46 -3.25
C LYS A 514 -35.46 -7.30 -4.76
N ASP A 515 -35.46 -6.06 -5.23
CA ASP A 515 -35.35 -5.72 -6.65
C ASP A 515 -33.95 -5.20 -7.00
N PHE A 516 -32.93 -5.71 -6.29
CA PHE A 516 -31.54 -5.32 -6.47
C PHE A 516 -31.06 -5.75 -7.86
N ALA A 517 -30.64 -4.78 -8.67
CA ALA A 517 -30.27 -4.99 -10.06
C ALA A 517 -29.07 -4.11 -10.44
N PRO A 518 -28.21 -4.55 -11.38
CA PRO A 518 -27.09 -3.74 -11.87
C PRO A 518 -27.55 -2.36 -12.37
N GLY A 519 -26.85 -1.30 -11.96
CA GLY A 519 -27.13 0.07 -12.41
C GLY A 519 -28.39 0.72 -11.80
N LYS A 520 -29.14 0.02 -10.94
CA LYS A 520 -30.33 0.56 -10.26
C LYS A 520 -29.96 1.01 -8.84
N PRO A 521 -29.89 2.33 -8.55
CA PRO A 521 -29.56 2.82 -7.22
C PRO A 521 -30.51 2.31 -6.14
N LEU A 522 -29.99 2.10 -4.94
CA LEU A 522 -30.78 1.79 -3.75
C LEU A 522 -31.24 3.10 -3.08
N LYS A 523 -32.30 2.99 -2.28
CA LYS A 523 -32.78 4.10 -1.44
C LYS A 523 -32.30 3.91 -0.01
N CYS A 524 -31.85 4.99 0.62
CA CYS A 524 -31.51 5.00 2.04
C CYS A 524 -32.37 6.05 2.74
N ILE A 525 -33.14 5.62 3.73
CA ILE A 525 -33.89 6.51 4.61
C ILE A 525 -33.03 6.79 5.83
N ILE A 526 -32.74 8.08 6.06
CA ILE A 526 -32.09 8.60 7.26
C ILE A 526 -33.20 8.94 8.24
N LYS A 527 -33.25 8.26 9.39
CA LYS A 527 -34.21 8.54 10.47
C LYS A 527 -33.50 9.31 11.57
N HIS A 528 -33.88 10.57 11.75
CA HIS A 528 -33.32 11.44 12.77
C HIS A 528 -34.00 11.23 14.13
N PRO A 529 -33.31 11.53 15.26
CA PRO A 529 -33.87 11.32 16.60
C PRO A 529 -35.13 12.15 16.90
N ASN A 530 -35.32 13.28 16.21
CA ASN A 530 -36.48 14.16 16.36
C ASN A 530 -37.73 13.65 15.61
N GLY A 531 -37.65 12.49 14.95
CA GLY A 531 -38.73 11.89 14.16
C GLY A 531 -38.80 12.36 12.70
N THR A 532 -37.96 13.31 12.26
CA THR A 532 -37.87 13.64 10.83
C THR A 532 -37.10 12.56 10.09
N GLN A 533 -37.38 12.42 8.79
CA GLN A 533 -36.66 11.50 7.93
C GLN A 533 -36.34 12.15 6.59
N GLU A 534 -35.19 11.78 6.04
CA GLU A 534 -34.77 12.17 4.70
C GLU A 534 -34.49 10.90 3.87
N THR A 535 -34.71 10.96 2.56
CA THR A 535 -34.38 9.86 1.66
C THR A 535 -33.29 10.29 0.70
N ILE A 536 -32.22 9.52 0.65
CA ILE A 536 -31.09 9.71 -0.27
C ILE A 536 -30.97 8.50 -1.20
N SER A 537 -30.24 8.69 -2.30
CA SER A 537 -29.94 7.61 -3.25
C SER A 537 -28.51 7.12 -3.07
N LEU A 538 -28.33 5.80 -3.10
CA LEU A 538 -27.05 5.14 -2.98
C LEU A 538 -26.75 4.32 -4.23
N ASN A 539 -25.63 4.62 -4.87
CA ASN A 539 -25.10 3.90 -6.00
C ASN A 539 -24.32 2.65 -5.56
N HIS A 540 -24.14 1.73 -6.50
CA HIS A 540 -23.36 0.52 -6.33
C HIS A 540 -22.80 0.06 -7.68
N THR A 541 -21.75 -0.76 -7.67
CA THR A 541 -21.12 -1.28 -8.91
C THR A 541 -21.26 -2.79 -9.06
N PHE A 542 -22.23 -3.39 -8.36
CA PHE A 542 -22.54 -4.82 -8.49
C PHE A 542 -23.03 -5.18 -9.90
N ASN A 543 -22.49 -6.25 -10.46
CA ASN A 543 -23.09 -7.00 -11.57
C ASN A 543 -23.95 -8.16 -11.01
N GLU A 544 -24.61 -8.93 -11.88
CA GLU A 544 -25.45 -10.05 -11.47
C GLU A 544 -24.69 -11.11 -10.66
N THR A 545 -23.48 -11.50 -11.09
CA THR A 545 -22.60 -12.42 -10.36
C THR A 545 -22.40 -11.98 -8.91
N GLN A 546 -22.11 -10.69 -8.70
CA GLN A 546 -21.81 -10.14 -7.38
C GLN A 546 -23.08 -10.01 -6.52
N ILE A 547 -24.25 -9.79 -7.13
CA ILE A 547 -25.54 -9.79 -6.41
C ILE A 547 -25.81 -11.20 -5.86
N GLU A 548 -25.48 -12.25 -6.61
CA GLU A 548 -25.60 -13.63 -6.12
C GLU A 548 -24.64 -13.92 -4.95
N TRP A 549 -23.45 -13.30 -4.92
CA TRP A 549 -22.57 -13.39 -3.75
C TRP A 549 -23.20 -12.75 -2.50
N PHE A 550 -23.83 -11.59 -2.66
CA PHE A 550 -24.57 -10.94 -1.58
C PHE A 550 -25.73 -11.81 -1.09
N ARG A 551 -26.55 -12.33 -2.01
CA ARG A 551 -27.71 -13.18 -1.68
C ARG A 551 -27.30 -14.45 -0.95
N ALA A 552 -26.21 -15.10 -1.36
CA ALA A 552 -25.66 -16.29 -0.70
C ALA A 552 -24.99 -15.98 0.66
N GLY A 553 -24.74 -14.70 0.97
CA GLY A 553 -24.04 -14.25 2.18
C GLY A 553 -22.53 -14.12 2.02
N SER A 554 -21.95 -14.72 0.97
CA SER A 554 -20.58 -14.50 0.49
C SER A 554 -20.37 -15.15 -0.89
N ALA A 555 -19.30 -14.78 -1.58
CA ALA A 555 -18.87 -15.46 -2.81
C ALA A 555 -18.47 -16.93 -2.56
N LEU A 556 -17.93 -17.23 -1.37
CA LEU A 556 -17.56 -18.59 -0.97
C LEU A 556 -18.79 -19.47 -0.75
N ASN A 557 -19.84 -18.92 -0.11
CA ASN A 557 -21.12 -19.61 0.03
C ASN A 557 -21.73 -19.88 -1.35
N ARG A 558 -21.70 -18.90 -2.26
CA ARG A 558 -22.20 -19.10 -3.63
C ARG A 558 -21.42 -20.18 -4.37
N MET A 559 -20.09 -20.21 -4.23
CA MET A 559 -19.26 -21.27 -4.82
C MET A 559 -19.68 -22.66 -4.31
N LYS A 560 -19.98 -22.79 -3.01
CA LYS A 560 -20.47 -24.03 -2.41
C LYS A 560 -21.84 -24.44 -2.94
N GLU A 561 -22.77 -23.49 -3.10
CA GLU A 561 -24.10 -23.76 -3.67
C GLU A 561 -24.04 -24.28 -5.12
N LEU A 562 -23.02 -23.91 -5.90
CA LEU A 562 -22.83 -24.36 -7.29
C LEU A 562 -22.20 -25.75 -7.43
N GLN A 563 -21.71 -26.34 -6.34
CA GLN A 563 -21.07 -27.67 -6.32
C GLN A 563 -22.01 -28.79 -5.87
N GLN A 564 -23.18 -28.44 -5.33
CA GLN A 564 -24.24 -29.36 -4.93
C GLN A 564 -25.28 -29.43 -6.05
#